data_AF-A0A061H736-F1
#
_entry.id   AF-A0A061H736-F1
#
_cell.length_a   1.000
_cell.length_b   1.000
_cell.length_c   1.000
_cell.angle_alpha   90.00
_cell.angle_beta   90.00
_cell.angle_gamma   90.00
#
_symmetry.space_group_name_H-M   'P 1'
#
loop_
_entity.id
_entity.type
_entity.pdbx_description
1 polymer ?
#
loop_
_entity_poly.entity_id
_entity_poly.type
_entity_poly.pdbx_seq_one_letter_code
_entity_poly.pdbx_strand_id
1 'polypeptide(L)'
;MDSSLFEVQSLFYQGAYRGCIDLALSSTSSASSTDPTGTSILLYAARSHLAASPPNPSSALSVLSSLPQQPHVDAVRALARFVQARSQGDQDAISRETVNLTELLDHAVVGEEKGQVIRCAAATALFLEGDSEEALETLGVGSGSSRELECVALGVHILLSIHRLDLAEKEYLAARAWADDSLLIQLIEAWLGLAQGGRSTQQAFYVYDELAQNPSAAGTHKSVVSLVGKATALAANGDVEGAKKQLDEAQQLDPENAEILANKAALAAYGASLSPNKPNPTTELLEQLRRANASHPLVQEYESLDRTFDEVAAKFKLGSVEA
;
A
#
# COMPACT_ATOMS: atom_id res chain seq x y z
N MET A 1 5.86 24.98 -3.08
CA MET A 1 6.45 23.76 -2.50
C MET A 1 7.93 23.73 -2.86
N ASP A 2 8.78 23.36 -1.92
CA ASP A 2 10.19 23.05 -2.21
C ASP A 2 10.24 21.88 -3.21
N SER A 3 11.12 21.96 -4.23
CA SER A 3 11.22 20.93 -5.29
C SER A 3 11.49 19.55 -4.70
N SER A 4 12.29 19.50 -3.63
CA SER A 4 12.67 18.25 -2.95
C SER A 4 11.49 17.58 -2.25
N LEU A 5 10.65 18.34 -1.54
CA LEU A 5 9.48 17.82 -0.85
C LEU A 5 8.45 17.27 -1.85
N PHE A 6 8.23 17.98 -2.96
CA PHE A 6 7.31 17.52 -4.00
C PHE A 6 7.75 16.19 -4.63
N GLU A 7 9.05 16.04 -4.93
CA GLU A 7 9.59 14.80 -5.46
C GLU A 7 9.48 13.65 -4.45
N VAL A 8 9.78 13.90 -3.17
CA VAL A 8 9.63 12.91 -2.09
C VAL A 8 8.18 12.47 -1.92
N GLN A 9 7.24 13.42 -1.92
CA GLN A 9 5.79 13.14 -1.91
C GLN A 9 5.36 12.29 -3.10
N SER A 10 5.80 12.67 -4.30
CA SER A 10 5.48 11.96 -5.53
C SER A 10 5.97 10.50 -5.49
N LEU A 11 7.19 10.26 -5.02
CA LEU A 11 7.74 8.91 -4.84
C LEU A 11 6.98 8.11 -3.79
N PHE A 12 6.57 8.74 -2.68
CA PHE A 12 5.75 8.09 -1.66
C PHE A 12 4.40 7.65 -2.22
N TYR A 13 3.68 8.53 -2.93
CA TYR A 13 2.38 8.21 -3.52
C TYR A 13 2.45 7.11 -4.57
N GLN A 14 3.54 7.04 -5.34
CA GLN A 14 3.78 5.97 -6.31
C GLN A 14 4.17 4.62 -5.68
N GLY A 15 4.33 4.56 -4.35
CA GLY A 15 4.83 3.36 -3.67
C GLY A 15 6.33 3.10 -3.90
N ALA A 16 7.05 4.06 -4.48
CA ALA A 16 8.50 3.99 -4.73
C ALA A 16 9.30 4.25 -3.43
N TYR A 17 8.95 3.54 -2.36
CA TYR A 17 9.39 3.79 -0.98
C TYR A 17 10.90 3.83 -0.82
N ARG A 18 11.63 2.91 -1.46
CA ARG A 18 13.10 2.92 -1.43
C ARG A 18 13.67 4.20 -2.03
N GLY A 19 13.16 4.62 -3.20
CA GLY A 19 13.56 5.88 -3.82
C GLY A 19 13.18 7.11 -2.98
N CYS A 20 12.01 7.07 -2.33
CA CYS A 20 11.56 8.11 -1.40
C CYS A 20 12.52 8.27 -0.22
N ILE A 21 12.91 7.16 0.42
CA ILE A 21 13.86 7.13 1.55
C ILE A 21 15.23 7.66 1.10
N ASP A 22 15.76 7.16 -0.02
CA ASP A 22 17.08 7.57 -0.54
C ASP A 22 17.13 9.10 -0.80
N LEU A 23 16.08 9.64 -1.43
CA LEU A 23 15.98 11.08 -1.72
C LEU A 23 15.78 11.90 -0.45
N ALA A 24 14.94 11.44 0.48
CA ALA A 24 14.68 12.15 1.72
C ALA A 24 15.93 12.27 2.59
N LEU A 25 16.68 11.17 2.75
CA LEU A 25 17.90 11.16 3.57
C LEU A 25 19.02 12.00 2.94
N SER A 26 19.19 11.94 1.61
CA SER A 26 20.18 12.76 0.91
C SER A 26 19.84 14.26 0.96
N SER A 27 18.57 14.63 0.81
CA SER A 27 18.11 16.03 0.82
C SER A 27 18.19 16.69 2.20
N THR A 28 18.09 15.89 3.27
CA THR A 28 18.07 16.39 4.65
C THR A 28 19.40 16.26 5.39
N SER A 29 20.42 15.66 4.75
CA SER A 29 21.75 15.46 5.33
C SER A 29 22.44 16.75 5.81
N SER A 30 22.06 17.91 5.26
CA SER A 30 22.60 19.23 5.62
C SER A 30 21.57 20.18 6.25
N ALA A 31 20.33 19.71 6.44
CA ALA A 31 19.23 20.53 6.92
C ALA A 31 19.30 20.71 8.44
N SER A 32 18.87 21.87 8.94
CA SER A 32 18.65 22.05 10.38
C SER A 32 17.50 21.14 10.84
N SER A 33 17.66 20.50 12.00
CA SER A 33 16.61 19.71 12.66
C SER A 33 15.29 20.46 12.95
N THR A 34 15.29 21.78 12.77
CA THR A 34 14.13 22.67 13.01
C THR A 34 13.45 23.16 11.72
N ASP A 35 13.93 22.76 10.54
CA ASP A 35 13.32 23.16 9.28
C ASP A 35 11.96 22.44 9.07
N PRO A 36 10.83 23.16 8.90
CA PRO A 36 9.54 22.55 8.66
C PRO A 36 9.51 21.65 7.41
N THR A 37 10.19 22.06 6.34
CA THR A 37 10.26 21.26 5.09
C THR A 37 11.04 19.97 5.32
N GLY A 38 12.21 20.06 5.96
CA GLY A 38 12.99 18.88 6.36
C GLY A 38 12.22 17.92 7.26
N THR A 39 11.39 18.45 8.17
CA THR A 39 10.49 17.63 9.01
C THR A 39 9.51 16.85 8.14
N SER A 40 8.79 17.51 7.23
CA SER A 40 7.85 16.85 6.32
C SER A 40 8.52 15.78 5.44
N ILE A 41 9.71 16.08 4.89
CA ILE A 41 10.49 15.11 4.10
C ILE A 41 10.81 13.85 4.90
N LEU A 42 11.28 14.00 6.15
CA LEU A 42 11.61 12.87 7.01
C LEU A 42 10.38 12.09 7.48
N LEU A 43 9.21 12.73 7.59
CA LEU A 43 7.95 12.03 7.85
C LEU A 43 7.55 11.12 6.69
N TYR A 44 7.70 11.54 5.44
CA TYR A 44 7.49 10.65 4.28
C TYR A 44 8.50 9.51 4.23
N ALA A 45 9.76 9.74 4.64
CA ALA A 45 10.75 8.66 4.75
C ALA A 45 10.35 7.64 5.83
N ALA A 46 9.93 8.11 7.01
CA ALA A 46 9.44 7.23 8.08
C ALA A 46 8.20 6.44 7.65
N ARG A 47 7.21 7.10 7.02
CA ARG A 47 6.03 6.44 6.46
C ARG A 47 6.40 5.42 5.38
N SER A 48 7.39 5.70 4.54
CA SER A 48 7.91 4.78 3.53
C SER A 48 8.53 3.52 4.15
N HIS A 49 9.23 3.65 5.28
CA HIS A 49 9.72 2.48 6.02
C HIS A 49 8.57 1.62 6.59
N LEU A 50 7.47 2.26 7.01
CA LEU A 50 6.28 1.54 7.51
C LEU A 50 5.46 0.91 6.39
N ALA A 51 5.44 1.50 5.21
CA ALA A 51 4.69 1.03 4.05
C ALA A 51 5.46 0.01 3.19
N ALA A 52 6.76 -0.16 3.43
CA ALA A 52 7.57 -1.16 2.74
C ALA A 52 7.05 -2.59 3.00
N SER A 53 7.35 -3.51 2.08
CA SER A 53 6.96 -4.92 2.14
C SER A 53 8.23 -5.78 2.18
N PRO A 54 8.63 -6.33 3.35
CA PRO A 54 8.02 -6.20 4.67
C PRO A 54 8.28 -4.83 5.35
N PRO A 55 7.45 -4.43 6.33
CA PRO A 55 7.57 -3.15 7.02
C PRO A 55 8.77 -3.12 7.97
N ASN A 56 9.44 -1.96 8.09
CA ASN A 56 10.61 -1.76 8.94
C ASN A 56 10.40 -0.63 9.96
N PRO A 57 9.67 -0.88 11.07
CA PRO A 57 9.38 0.14 12.07
C PRO A 57 10.62 0.63 12.82
N SER A 58 11.66 -0.19 12.97
CA SER A 58 12.91 0.19 13.64
C SER A 58 13.62 1.32 12.88
N SER A 59 13.71 1.23 11.55
CA SER A 59 14.28 2.30 10.73
C SER A 59 13.40 3.56 10.74
N ALA A 60 12.07 3.41 10.72
CA ALA A 60 11.16 4.53 10.87
C ALA A 60 11.39 5.28 12.20
N LEU A 61 11.47 4.55 13.32
CA LEU A 61 11.75 5.13 14.65
C LEU A 61 13.11 5.82 14.72
N SER A 62 14.14 5.27 14.05
CA SER A 62 15.45 5.91 13.94
C SER A 62 15.36 7.27 13.24
N VAL A 63 14.66 7.35 12.11
CA VAL A 63 14.45 8.60 11.38
C VAL A 63 13.68 9.62 12.24
N LEU A 64 12.66 9.18 12.97
CA LEU A 64 11.83 10.05 13.81
C LEU A 64 12.51 10.50 15.11
N SER A 65 13.62 9.87 15.50
CA SER A 65 14.34 10.19 16.74
C SER A 65 15.11 11.51 16.66
N SER A 66 15.46 11.96 15.45
CA SER A 66 16.16 13.23 15.21
C SER A 66 15.20 14.43 15.09
N LEU A 67 13.89 14.18 15.00
CA LEU A 67 12.87 15.20 14.82
C LEU A 67 12.36 15.77 16.16
N PRO A 68 11.98 17.05 16.20
CA PRO A 68 11.40 17.66 17.39
C PRO A 68 10.06 17.01 17.76
N GLN A 69 9.71 17.04 19.05
CA GLN A 69 8.40 16.63 19.53
C GLN A 69 7.34 17.61 19.03
N GLN A 70 6.44 17.10 18.18
CA GLN A 70 5.32 17.83 17.61
C GLN A 70 4.19 16.81 17.36
N PRO A 71 2.91 17.16 17.51
CA PRO A 71 1.81 16.18 17.48
C PRO A 71 1.79 15.27 16.24
N HIS A 72 2.04 15.81 15.05
CA HIS A 72 2.12 15.05 13.80
C HIS A 72 3.36 14.15 13.68
N VAL A 73 4.49 14.54 14.29
CA VAL A 73 5.68 13.67 14.41
C VAL A 73 5.41 12.55 15.42
N ASP A 74 4.76 12.89 16.53
CA ASP A 74 4.38 11.94 17.57
C ASP A 74 3.36 10.91 17.04
N ALA A 75 2.44 11.33 16.17
CA ALA A 75 1.49 10.44 15.49
C ALA A 75 2.19 9.42 14.60
N VAL A 76 3.13 9.84 13.75
CA VAL A 76 3.90 8.89 12.93
C VAL A 76 4.79 7.98 13.80
N ARG A 77 5.29 8.48 14.94
CA ARG A 77 6.04 7.67 15.91
C ARG A 77 5.16 6.63 16.61
N ALA A 78 3.95 7.01 17.00
CA ALA A 78 2.95 6.10 17.57
C ALA A 78 2.57 5.01 16.55
N LEU A 79 2.33 5.39 15.28
CA LEU A 79 2.09 4.43 14.20
C LEU A 79 3.27 3.46 14.01
N ALA A 80 4.51 3.95 14.08
CA ALA A 80 5.68 3.07 13.97
C ALA A 80 5.77 2.06 15.12
N ARG A 81 5.47 2.48 16.35
CA ARG A 81 5.39 1.58 17.52
C ARG A 81 4.23 0.60 17.41
N PHE A 82 3.08 1.04 16.91
CA PHE A 82 1.93 0.19 16.63
C PHE A 82 2.28 -0.92 15.62
N VAL A 83 2.91 -0.57 14.49
CA VAL A 83 3.35 -1.56 13.49
C VAL A 83 4.38 -2.54 14.08
N GLN A 84 5.29 -2.06 14.93
CA GLN A 84 6.23 -2.91 15.67
C GLN A 84 5.52 -3.86 16.64
N ALA A 85 4.54 -3.38 17.39
CA ALA A 85 3.77 -4.19 18.33
C ALA A 85 2.97 -5.28 17.60
N ARG A 86 2.38 -4.96 16.43
CA ARG A 86 1.70 -5.93 15.57
C ARG A 86 2.62 -7.04 15.08
N SER A 87 3.83 -6.70 14.63
CA SER A 87 4.79 -7.73 14.18
C SER A 87 5.28 -8.63 15.32
N GLN A 88 5.19 -8.16 16.57
CA GLN A 88 5.54 -8.91 17.78
C GLN A 88 4.34 -9.65 18.40
N GLY A 89 3.11 -9.36 17.97
CA GLY A 89 1.89 -9.89 18.58
C GLY A 89 1.59 -9.31 19.97
N ASP A 90 2.14 -8.15 20.32
CA ASP A 90 1.96 -7.50 21.63
C ASP A 90 0.65 -6.70 21.67
N GLN A 91 -0.43 -7.35 22.11
CA GLN A 91 -1.78 -6.77 22.17
C GLN A 91 -1.90 -5.56 23.12
N ASP A 92 -1.14 -5.55 24.22
CA ASP A 92 -1.15 -4.44 25.17
C ASP A 92 -0.50 -3.19 24.56
N ALA A 93 0.62 -3.37 23.84
CA ALA A 93 1.27 -2.28 23.12
C ALA A 93 0.44 -1.79 21.93
N ILE A 94 -0.20 -2.69 21.18
CA ILE A 94 -1.14 -2.33 20.11
C ILE A 94 -2.24 -1.41 20.65
N SER A 95 -2.94 -1.85 21.70
CA SER A 95 -4.04 -1.10 22.31
C SER A 95 -3.59 0.27 22.81
N ARG A 96 -2.42 0.33 23.47
CA ARG A 96 -1.83 1.59 23.97
C ARG A 96 -1.53 2.58 22.85
N GLU A 97 -0.90 2.14 21.76
CA GLU A 97 -0.54 3.05 20.67
C GLU A 97 -1.77 3.48 19.85
N THR A 98 -2.82 2.65 19.75
CA THR A 98 -4.11 3.05 19.18
C THR A 98 -4.79 4.15 20.01
N VAL A 99 -4.77 4.03 21.35
CA VAL A 99 -5.28 5.09 22.25
C VAL A 99 -4.45 6.37 22.10
N ASN A 100 -3.12 6.27 22.07
CA ASN A 100 -2.24 7.42 21.86
C ASN A 100 -2.52 8.13 20.51
N LEU A 101 -2.72 7.38 19.43
CA LEU A 101 -3.07 7.93 18.11
C LEU A 101 -4.41 8.65 18.11
N THR A 102 -5.40 8.11 18.82
CA THR A 102 -6.72 8.74 18.93
C THR A 102 -6.69 10.00 19.80
N GLU A 103 -5.93 10.02 20.90
CA GLU A 103 -5.70 11.25 21.69
C GLU A 103 -5.02 12.35 20.87
N LEU A 104 -4.08 12.00 19.98
CA LEU A 104 -3.41 12.97 19.11
C LEU A 104 -4.36 13.63 18.09
N LEU A 105 -5.53 13.06 17.80
CA LEU A 105 -6.54 13.66 16.93
C LEU A 105 -7.08 14.99 17.48
N ASP A 106 -7.01 15.23 18.80
CA ASP A 106 -7.37 16.51 19.42
C ASP A 106 -6.49 17.67 18.91
N HIS A 107 -5.31 17.36 18.37
CA HIS A 107 -4.39 18.30 17.76
C HIS A 107 -4.53 18.40 16.24
N ALA A 108 -5.43 17.62 15.62
CA ALA A 108 -5.59 17.55 14.17
C ALA A 108 -6.58 18.61 13.64
N VAL A 109 -6.08 19.80 13.34
CA VAL A 109 -6.90 20.85 12.72
C VAL A 109 -7.24 20.50 11.26
N VAL A 110 -8.51 20.62 10.87
CA VAL A 110 -8.98 20.34 9.49
C VAL A 110 -8.44 21.38 8.51
N GLY A 111 -7.86 20.90 7.41
CA GLY A 111 -7.28 21.74 6.35
C GLY A 111 -5.81 22.12 6.57
N GLU A 112 -5.21 21.71 7.70
CA GLU A 112 -3.77 21.86 7.94
C GLU A 112 -3.02 20.57 7.58
N GLU A 113 -1.88 20.70 6.90
CA GLU A 113 -1.03 19.55 6.53
C GLU A 113 -0.64 18.68 7.73
N LYS A 114 -0.36 19.31 8.89
CA LYS A 114 -0.03 18.60 10.13
C LYS A 114 -1.22 17.80 10.65
N GLY A 115 -2.44 18.35 10.56
CA GLY A 115 -3.66 17.67 10.96
C GLY A 115 -3.97 16.48 10.05
N GLN A 116 -3.76 16.65 8.74
CA GLN A 116 -3.87 15.58 7.76
C GLN A 116 -2.93 14.40 8.07
N VAL A 117 -1.66 14.66 8.41
CA VAL A 117 -0.70 13.61 8.79
C VAL A 117 -1.18 12.82 10.02
N ILE A 118 -1.71 13.50 11.04
CA ILE A 118 -2.23 12.85 12.25
C ILE A 118 -3.43 11.95 11.89
N ARG A 119 -4.40 12.46 11.13
CA ARG A 119 -5.57 11.70 10.67
C ARG A 119 -5.17 10.46 9.87
N CYS A 120 -4.26 10.61 8.90
CA CYS A 120 -3.76 9.47 8.13
C CYS A 120 -3.09 8.43 9.03
N ALA A 121 -2.30 8.84 10.03
CA ALA A 121 -1.64 7.91 10.94
C ALA A 121 -2.64 7.14 11.82
N ALA A 122 -3.59 7.84 12.44
CA ALA A 122 -4.62 7.24 13.28
C ALA A 122 -5.53 6.29 12.47
N ALA A 123 -6.03 6.74 11.31
CA ALA A 123 -6.88 5.91 10.45
C ALA A 123 -6.16 4.66 9.93
N THR A 124 -4.85 4.74 9.66
CA THR A 124 -4.06 3.57 9.27
C THR A 124 -4.04 2.53 10.39
N ALA A 125 -3.84 2.93 11.64
CA ALA A 125 -3.87 2.00 12.78
C ALA A 125 -5.27 1.39 12.98
N LEU A 126 -6.33 2.20 12.95
CA LEU A 126 -7.72 1.74 13.09
C LEU A 126 -8.09 0.73 11.99
N PHE A 127 -7.76 1.03 10.73
CA PHE A 127 -7.98 0.12 9.62
C PHE A 127 -7.22 -1.21 9.79
N LEU A 128 -5.97 -1.16 10.23
CA LEU A 128 -5.18 -2.37 10.48
C LEU A 128 -5.77 -3.22 11.62
N GLU A 129 -6.34 -2.61 12.66
CA GLU A 129 -7.08 -3.31 13.73
C GLU A 129 -8.43 -3.88 13.25
N GLY A 130 -8.82 -3.61 12.01
CA GLY A 130 -10.07 -4.09 11.41
C GLY A 130 -11.26 -3.16 11.63
N ASP A 131 -11.03 -1.96 12.17
CA ASP A 131 -12.07 -0.94 12.34
C ASP A 131 -12.08 0.04 11.15
N SER A 132 -12.60 -0.45 10.03
CA SER A 132 -12.71 0.35 8.80
C SER A 132 -13.70 1.51 8.91
N GLU A 133 -14.70 1.42 9.80
CA GLU A 133 -15.72 2.48 9.97
C GLU A 133 -15.12 3.68 10.68
N GLU A 134 -14.50 3.46 11.85
CA GLU A 134 -13.82 4.52 12.61
C GLU A 134 -12.66 5.12 11.82
N ALA A 135 -11.95 4.30 11.02
CA ALA A 135 -10.89 4.79 10.14
C ALA A 135 -11.43 5.77 9.08
N LEU A 136 -12.58 5.48 8.47
CA LEU A 136 -13.19 6.38 7.47
C LEU A 136 -13.74 7.66 8.11
N GLU A 137 -14.35 7.56 9.30
CA GLU A 137 -14.80 8.71 10.07
C GLU A 137 -13.62 9.63 10.45
N THR A 138 -12.51 9.04 10.92
CA THR A 138 -11.28 9.77 11.25
C THR A 138 -10.72 10.54 10.05
N LEU A 139 -10.85 10.00 8.83
CA LEU A 139 -10.40 10.66 7.59
C LEU A 139 -11.38 11.73 7.08
N GLY A 140 -12.56 11.84 7.68
CA GLY A 140 -13.64 12.70 7.20
C GLY A 140 -14.20 12.24 5.85
N VAL A 141 -14.17 10.93 5.60
CA VAL A 141 -14.59 10.29 4.34
C VAL A 141 -16.00 9.71 4.51
N GLY A 142 -16.87 9.87 3.50
CA GLY A 142 -18.26 9.41 3.51
C GLY A 142 -19.27 10.49 3.12
N SER A 143 -18.88 11.76 3.19
CA SER A 143 -19.71 12.93 2.84
C SER A 143 -19.28 13.63 1.54
N GLY A 144 -18.15 13.26 0.94
CA GLY A 144 -17.56 13.98 -0.20
C GLY A 144 -17.08 15.41 0.12
N SER A 145 -16.94 15.78 1.39
CA SER A 145 -16.59 17.15 1.80
C SER A 145 -15.12 17.35 2.16
N SER A 146 -14.34 16.26 2.31
CA SER A 146 -12.93 16.36 2.67
C SER A 146 -12.13 17.08 1.58
N ARG A 147 -11.32 18.05 2.01
CA ARG A 147 -10.37 18.80 1.15
C ARG A 147 -8.93 18.36 1.36
N GLU A 148 -8.74 17.26 2.08
CA GLU A 148 -7.43 16.72 2.44
C GLU A 148 -7.12 15.53 1.55
N LEU A 149 -6.34 15.76 0.49
CA LEU A 149 -6.19 14.78 -0.59
C LEU A 149 -5.61 13.42 -0.15
N GLU A 150 -4.64 13.38 0.76
CA GLU A 150 -4.13 12.11 1.32
C GLU A 150 -5.21 11.36 2.13
N CYS A 151 -6.06 12.08 2.86
CA CYS A 151 -7.16 11.47 3.60
C CYS A 151 -8.18 10.86 2.65
N VAL A 152 -8.52 11.57 1.57
CA VAL A 152 -9.37 11.05 0.50
C VAL A 152 -8.75 9.81 -0.15
N ALA A 153 -7.47 9.87 -0.52
CA ALA A 153 -6.79 8.75 -1.16
C ALA A 153 -6.78 7.49 -0.28
N LEU A 154 -6.43 7.64 1.01
CA LEU A 154 -6.47 6.54 1.97
C LEU A 154 -7.90 6.04 2.19
N GLY A 155 -8.88 6.93 2.29
CA GLY A 155 -10.29 6.55 2.44
C GLY A 155 -10.83 5.77 1.24
N VAL A 156 -10.50 6.20 0.01
CA VAL A 156 -10.86 5.47 -1.21
C VAL A 156 -10.21 4.09 -1.21
N HIS A 157 -8.94 3.97 -0.81
CA HIS A 157 -8.27 2.68 -0.66
C HIS A 157 -8.99 1.76 0.33
N ILE A 158 -9.37 2.28 1.51
CA ILE A 158 -10.14 1.53 2.52
C ILE A 158 -11.49 1.10 1.96
N LEU A 159 -12.25 2.00 1.32
CA LEU A 159 -13.55 1.70 0.71
C LEU A 159 -13.45 0.59 -0.34
N LEU A 160 -12.41 0.59 -1.17
CA LEU A 160 -12.14 -0.47 -2.12
C LEU A 160 -11.85 -1.81 -1.43
N SER A 161 -11.06 -1.79 -0.35
CA SER A 161 -10.71 -3.00 0.41
C SER A 161 -11.92 -3.68 1.08
N ILE A 162 -12.95 -2.90 1.43
CA ILE A 162 -14.21 -3.41 2.00
C ILE A 162 -15.31 -3.57 0.94
N HIS A 163 -14.93 -3.62 -0.34
CA HIS A 163 -15.83 -3.82 -1.48
C HIS A 163 -16.95 -2.77 -1.64
N ARG A 164 -16.72 -1.52 -1.19
CA ARG A 164 -17.63 -0.37 -1.33
C ARG A 164 -17.21 0.55 -2.48
N LEU A 165 -17.17 -0.03 -3.68
CA LEU A 165 -16.83 0.67 -4.92
C LEU A 165 -17.74 1.88 -5.18
N ASP A 166 -19.01 1.78 -4.81
CA ASP A 166 -20.01 2.86 -4.94
C ASP A 166 -19.67 4.12 -4.14
N LEU A 167 -19.11 3.95 -2.93
CA LEU A 167 -18.68 5.08 -2.11
C LEU A 167 -17.32 5.60 -2.56
N ALA A 168 -16.41 4.70 -2.92
CA ALA A 168 -15.09 5.05 -3.42
C ALA A 168 -15.19 5.98 -4.66
N GLU A 169 -16.10 5.66 -5.58
CA GLU A 169 -16.35 6.47 -6.77
C GLU A 169 -16.93 7.86 -6.43
N LYS A 170 -17.84 7.96 -5.45
CA LYS A 170 -18.40 9.25 -5.01
C LYS A 170 -17.32 10.17 -4.42
N GLU A 171 -16.47 9.64 -3.57
CA GLU A 171 -15.36 10.39 -2.95
C GLU A 171 -14.34 10.84 -3.99
N TYR A 172 -13.99 9.95 -4.94
CA TYR A 172 -13.14 10.31 -6.08
C TYR A 172 -13.73 11.44 -6.92
N LEU A 173 -15.00 11.36 -7.32
CA LEU A 173 -15.64 12.39 -8.14
C LEU A 173 -15.69 13.74 -7.42
N ALA A 174 -15.94 13.74 -6.11
CA ALA A 174 -15.92 14.95 -5.29
C ALA A 174 -14.50 15.56 -5.20
N ALA A 175 -13.47 14.73 -5.02
CA ALA A 175 -12.09 15.17 -4.94
C ALA A 175 -11.54 15.68 -6.28
N ARG A 176 -11.86 14.98 -7.36
CA ARG A 176 -11.47 15.34 -8.72
C ARG A 176 -11.93 16.76 -9.10
N ALA A 177 -13.10 17.19 -8.62
CA ALA A 177 -13.63 18.52 -8.91
C ALA A 177 -12.73 19.69 -8.44
N TRP A 178 -11.78 19.45 -7.53
CA TRP A 178 -10.87 20.48 -7.02
C TRP A 178 -9.37 20.11 -7.06
N ALA A 179 -9.02 18.87 -7.38
CA ALA A 179 -7.65 18.39 -7.45
C ALA A 179 -7.31 17.60 -8.73
N ASP A 180 -8.01 17.85 -9.85
CA ASP A 180 -7.92 17.06 -11.10
C ASP A 180 -6.47 16.88 -11.63
N ASP A 181 -5.59 17.85 -11.43
CA ASP A 181 -4.17 17.80 -11.86
C ASP A 181 -3.25 17.01 -10.89
N SER A 182 -3.77 16.49 -9.79
CA SER A 182 -2.96 15.80 -8.78
C SER A 182 -2.66 14.36 -9.16
N LEU A 183 -1.42 13.95 -8.92
CA LEU A 183 -0.98 12.55 -9.03
C LEU A 183 -1.87 11.60 -8.20
N LEU A 184 -2.32 12.01 -7.00
CA LEU A 184 -3.19 11.17 -6.18
C LEU A 184 -4.55 10.93 -6.85
N ILE A 185 -5.11 11.91 -7.56
CA ILE A 185 -6.35 11.72 -8.32
C ILE A 185 -6.14 10.72 -9.46
N GLN A 186 -5.03 10.82 -10.19
CA GLN A 186 -4.68 9.87 -11.24
C GLN A 186 -4.52 8.44 -10.70
N LEU A 187 -3.86 8.27 -9.55
CA LEU A 187 -3.70 6.98 -8.89
C LEU A 187 -5.04 6.41 -8.41
N ILE A 188 -5.90 7.23 -7.80
CA ILE A 188 -7.25 6.82 -7.39
C ILE A 188 -8.07 6.36 -8.61
N GLU A 189 -8.00 7.09 -9.72
CA GLU A 189 -8.66 6.71 -10.98
C GLU A 189 -8.17 5.35 -11.48
N ALA A 190 -6.87 5.08 -11.39
CA ALA A 190 -6.31 3.78 -11.74
C ALA A 190 -6.80 2.66 -10.80
N TRP A 191 -6.88 2.89 -9.49
CA TRP A 191 -7.40 1.91 -8.52
C TRP A 191 -8.87 1.59 -8.77
N LEU A 192 -9.70 2.62 -8.98
CA LEU A 192 -11.11 2.45 -9.33
C LEU A 192 -11.26 1.71 -10.66
N GLY A 193 -10.44 2.05 -11.66
CA GLY A 193 -10.46 1.40 -12.97
C GLY A 193 -10.13 -0.09 -12.89
N LEU A 194 -9.14 -0.47 -12.08
CA LEU A 194 -8.81 -1.87 -11.81
C LEU A 194 -9.93 -2.59 -11.05
N ALA A 195 -10.54 -1.94 -10.05
CA ALA A 195 -11.62 -2.53 -9.26
C ALA A 195 -12.94 -2.71 -10.05
N GLN A 196 -13.25 -1.76 -10.95
CA GLN A 196 -14.42 -1.82 -11.85
C GLN A 196 -14.24 -2.89 -12.93
N GLY A 197 -13.03 -3.04 -13.46
CA GLY A 197 -12.74 -3.94 -14.57
C GLY A 197 -13.27 -3.45 -15.92
N GLY A 198 -13.21 -4.33 -16.92
CA GLY A 198 -13.73 -4.05 -18.26
C GLY A 198 -13.00 -2.90 -18.95
N ARG A 199 -13.73 -1.92 -19.48
CA ARG A 199 -13.12 -0.79 -20.20
C ARG A 199 -12.31 0.14 -19.29
N SER A 200 -12.67 0.24 -18.00
CA SER A 200 -11.99 1.12 -17.04
C SER A 200 -10.57 0.64 -16.72
N THR A 201 -10.29 -0.65 -16.88
CA THR A 201 -8.94 -1.23 -16.75
C THR A 201 -7.95 -0.61 -17.74
N GLN A 202 -8.40 -0.28 -18.96
CA GLN A 202 -7.53 0.34 -19.97
C GLN A 202 -7.08 1.75 -19.55
N GLN A 203 -7.90 2.48 -18.83
CA GLN A 203 -7.53 3.80 -18.29
C GLN A 203 -6.45 3.64 -17.21
N ALA A 204 -6.61 2.67 -16.32
CA ALA A 204 -5.59 2.34 -15.32
C ALA A 204 -4.25 1.96 -15.97
N PHE A 205 -4.28 1.21 -17.07
CA PHE A 205 -3.07 0.90 -17.85
C PHE A 205 -2.32 2.17 -18.28
N TYR A 206 -3.02 3.16 -18.84
CA TYR A 206 -2.37 4.39 -19.32
C TYR A 206 -1.76 5.21 -18.19
N VAL A 207 -2.42 5.31 -17.04
CA VAL A 207 -1.86 5.97 -15.85
C VAL A 207 -0.56 5.30 -15.45
N TYR A 208 -0.55 3.98 -15.28
CA TYR A 208 0.67 3.27 -14.87
C TYR A 208 1.76 3.26 -15.96
N ASP A 209 1.39 3.25 -17.24
CA ASP A 209 2.35 3.34 -18.34
C ASP A 209 3.05 4.70 -18.37
N GLU A 210 2.31 5.80 -18.17
CA GLU A 210 2.90 7.13 -18.05
C GLU A 210 3.86 7.23 -16.86
N LEU A 211 3.46 6.71 -15.69
CA LEU A 211 4.31 6.69 -14.50
C LEU A 211 5.57 5.84 -14.70
N ALA A 212 5.45 4.68 -15.36
CA ALA A 212 6.58 3.80 -15.65
C ALA A 212 7.56 4.41 -16.66
N GLN A 213 7.08 5.22 -17.61
CA GLN A 213 7.89 5.87 -18.64
C GLN A 213 8.51 7.20 -18.19
N ASN A 214 8.21 7.67 -16.97
CA ASN A 214 8.80 8.89 -16.44
C ASN A 214 10.35 8.82 -16.48
N PRO A 215 11.04 9.72 -17.18
CA PRO A 215 12.50 9.66 -17.34
C PRO A 215 13.30 9.63 -16.02
N SER A 216 12.73 10.15 -14.93
CA SER A 216 13.36 10.17 -13.61
C SER A 216 13.26 8.83 -12.86
N ALA A 217 12.39 7.92 -13.31
CA ALA A 217 12.11 6.63 -12.68
C ALA A 217 12.38 5.43 -13.60
N ALA A 218 12.21 5.61 -14.92
CA ALA A 218 12.30 4.55 -15.93
C ALA A 218 13.63 3.79 -15.84
N GLY A 219 13.55 2.46 -15.81
CA GLY A 219 14.72 1.57 -15.73
C GLY A 219 15.41 1.56 -14.36
N THR A 220 14.77 2.06 -13.31
CA THR A 220 15.29 2.04 -11.93
C THR A 220 14.28 1.41 -10.98
N HIS A 221 14.69 1.10 -9.75
CA HIS A 221 13.78 0.56 -8.73
C HIS A 221 12.56 1.45 -8.43
N LYS A 222 12.60 2.75 -8.79
CA LYS A 222 11.48 3.68 -8.63
C LYS A 222 10.28 3.36 -9.52
N SER A 223 10.48 2.70 -10.67
CA SER A 223 9.39 2.36 -11.60
C SER A 223 8.74 1.01 -11.31
N VAL A 224 9.24 0.24 -10.33
CA VAL A 224 8.78 -1.15 -10.07
C VAL A 224 7.28 -1.21 -9.79
N VAL A 225 6.75 -0.36 -8.91
CA VAL A 225 5.31 -0.37 -8.58
C VAL A 225 4.47 0.02 -9.79
N SER A 226 4.89 1.01 -10.58
CA SER A 226 4.20 1.39 -11.82
C SER A 226 4.21 0.26 -12.85
N LEU A 227 5.31 -0.48 -12.99
CA LEU A 227 5.38 -1.67 -13.85
C LEU A 227 4.44 -2.78 -13.35
N VAL A 228 4.34 -3.01 -12.04
CA VAL A 228 3.39 -3.96 -11.45
C VAL A 228 1.94 -3.54 -11.67
N GLY A 229 1.61 -2.26 -11.47
CA GLY A 229 0.28 -1.71 -11.75
C GLY A 229 -0.10 -1.85 -13.22
N LYS A 230 0.84 -1.55 -14.13
CA LYS A 230 0.69 -1.76 -15.58
C LYS A 230 0.49 -3.23 -15.92
N ALA A 231 1.27 -4.13 -15.32
CA ALA A 231 1.10 -5.57 -15.49
C ALA A 231 -0.27 -6.07 -15.01
N THR A 232 -0.74 -5.54 -13.89
CA THR A 232 -2.07 -5.86 -13.32
C THR A 232 -3.18 -5.44 -14.28
N ALA A 233 -3.09 -4.24 -14.85
CA ALA A 233 -4.05 -3.78 -15.85
C ALA A 233 -4.03 -4.64 -17.14
N LEU A 234 -2.84 -5.00 -17.64
CA LEU A 234 -2.71 -5.91 -18.79
C LEU A 234 -3.33 -7.28 -18.50
N ALA A 235 -3.05 -7.84 -17.32
CA ALA A 235 -3.61 -9.12 -16.89
C ALA A 235 -5.14 -9.07 -16.83
N ALA A 236 -5.70 -8.02 -16.25
CA ALA A 236 -7.15 -7.80 -16.16
C ALA A 236 -7.81 -7.59 -17.54
N ASN A 237 -7.06 -7.10 -18.53
CA ASN A 237 -7.49 -7.03 -19.93
C ASN A 237 -7.32 -8.35 -20.70
N GLY A 238 -6.81 -9.41 -20.06
CA GLY A 238 -6.53 -10.71 -20.67
C GLY A 238 -5.22 -10.78 -21.45
N ASP A 239 -4.40 -9.72 -21.45
CA ASP A 239 -3.06 -9.73 -22.06
C ASP A 239 -2.02 -10.30 -21.09
N VAL A 240 -2.03 -11.64 -21.00
CA VAL A 240 -1.14 -12.40 -20.12
C VAL A 240 0.33 -12.28 -20.53
N GLU A 241 0.62 -12.21 -21.83
CA GLU A 241 1.99 -12.12 -22.34
C GLU A 241 2.59 -10.74 -22.06
N GLY A 242 1.81 -9.67 -22.30
CA GLY A 242 2.18 -8.31 -21.95
C GLY A 242 2.43 -8.17 -20.45
N ALA A 243 1.52 -8.69 -19.62
CA ALA A 243 1.66 -8.66 -18.16
C ALA A 243 2.95 -9.35 -17.68
N LYS A 244 3.24 -10.56 -18.19
CA LYS A 244 4.48 -11.28 -17.89
C LYS A 244 5.72 -10.47 -18.23
N LYS A 245 5.76 -9.86 -19.43
CA LYS A 245 6.88 -9.02 -19.86
C LYS A 245 7.13 -7.86 -18.89
N GLN A 246 6.08 -7.18 -18.44
CA GLN A 246 6.22 -6.07 -17.48
C GLN A 246 6.71 -6.55 -16.11
N LEU A 247 6.24 -7.71 -15.63
CA LEU A 247 6.73 -8.30 -14.37
C LEU A 247 8.18 -8.81 -14.48
N ASP A 248 8.60 -9.31 -15.63
CA ASP A 248 9.99 -9.71 -15.87
C ASP A 248 10.92 -8.49 -15.86
N GLU A 249 10.50 -7.39 -16.48
CA GLU A 249 11.20 -6.12 -16.44
C GLU A 249 11.30 -5.57 -15.00
N ALA A 250 10.19 -5.57 -14.25
CA ALA A 250 10.19 -5.16 -12.86
C ALA A 250 11.12 -6.04 -12.00
N GLN A 251 11.13 -7.35 -12.23
CA GLN A 251 11.97 -8.27 -11.43
C GLN A 251 13.46 -8.04 -11.66
N GLN A 252 13.88 -7.58 -12.85
CA GLN A 252 15.28 -7.21 -13.09
C GLN A 252 15.72 -6.02 -12.24
N LEU A 253 14.77 -5.16 -11.85
CA LEU A 253 15.02 -3.95 -11.06
C LEU A 253 14.94 -4.20 -9.56
N ASP A 254 14.05 -5.09 -9.13
CA ASP A 254 13.87 -5.48 -7.72
C ASP A 254 13.49 -6.97 -7.58
N PRO A 255 14.47 -7.89 -7.55
CA PRO A 255 14.23 -9.33 -7.65
C PRO A 255 13.43 -9.95 -6.50
N GLU A 256 13.48 -9.33 -5.31
CA GLU A 256 12.88 -9.84 -4.08
C GLU A 256 11.55 -9.14 -3.74
N ASN A 257 11.03 -8.31 -4.64
CA ASN A 257 9.81 -7.57 -4.40
C ASN A 257 8.59 -8.51 -4.27
N ALA A 258 7.91 -8.44 -3.12
CA ALA A 258 6.78 -9.31 -2.83
C ALA A 258 5.61 -9.13 -3.83
N GLU A 259 5.33 -7.91 -4.28
CA GLU A 259 4.22 -7.64 -5.20
C GLU A 259 4.47 -8.24 -6.59
N ILE A 260 5.73 -8.24 -7.05
CA ILE A 260 6.12 -8.90 -8.31
C ILE A 260 5.89 -10.41 -8.19
N LEU A 261 6.37 -11.02 -7.11
CA LEU A 261 6.23 -12.46 -6.88
C LEU A 261 4.76 -12.88 -6.76
N ALA A 262 3.94 -12.09 -6.06
CA ALA A 262 2.50 -12.31 -5.94
C ALA A 262 1.80 -12.26 -7.31
N ASN A 263 2.06 -11.22 -8.12
CA ASN A 263 1.46 -11.09 -9.44
C ASN A 263 1.95 -12.20 -10.41
N LYS A 264 3.22 -12.59 -10.32
CA LYS A 264 3.74 -13.73 -11.09
C LYS A 264 3.08 -15.05 -10.70
N ALA A 265 2.87 -15.28 -9.39
CA ALA A 265 2.18 -16.47 -8.90
C ALA A 265 0.73 -16.52 -9.42
N ALA A 266 0.01 -15.39 -9.35
CA ALA A 266 -1.36 -15.28 -9.87
C ALA A 266 -1.44 -15.55 -11.39
N LEU A 267 -0.54 -14.96 -12.19
CA LEU A 267 -0.48 -15.20 -13.63
C LEU A 267 -0.08 -16.63 -13.99
N ALA A 268 0.84 -17.22 -13.23
CA ALA A 268 1.22 -18.62 -13.38
C ALA A 268 0.02 -19.54 -13.13
N ALA A 269 -0.75 -19.29 -12.09
CA ALA A 269 -1.95 -20.04 -11.76
C ALA A 269 -3.04 -19.87 -12.83
N TYR A 270 -3.25 -18.65 -13.32
CA TYR A 270 -4.22 -18.36 -14.38
C TYR A 270 -3.89 -19.09 -15.70
N GLY A 271 -2.61 -19.09 -16.08
CA GLY A 271 -2.14 -19.76 -17.31
C GLY A 271 -1.85 -21.26 -17.13
N ALA A 272 -1.96 -21.80 -15.91
CA ALA A 272 -1.62 -23.18 -15.64
C ALA A 272 -2.62 -24.12 -16.33
N SER A 273 -2.07 -25.07 -17.09
CA SER A 273 -2.86 -26.21 -17.53
C SER A 273 -3.09 -27.13 -16.34
N LEU A 274 -4.34 -27.51 -16.06
CA LEU A 274 -4.72 -28.52 -15.04
C LEU A 274 -4.15 -29.93 -15.32
N SER A 275 -3.28 -30.07 -16.33
CA SER A 275 -2.66 -31.34 -16.67
C SER A 275 -1.56 -31.67 -15.65
N PRO A 276 -1.62 -32.83 -14.98
CA PRO A 276 -0.65 -33.22 -13.95
C PRO A 276 0.80 -33.39 -14.45
N ASN A 277 1.02 -33.37 -15.76
CA ASN A 277 2.33 -33.57 -16.38
C ASN A 277 3.06 -32.27 -16.76
N LYS A 278 2.48 -31.09 -16.51
CA LYS A 278 3.15 -29.81 -16.76
C LYS A 278 3.61 -29.19 -15.44
N PRO A 279 4.90 -28.81 -15.30
CA PRO A 279 5.35 -28.07 -14.13
C PRO A 279 4.59 -26.74 -14.05
N ASN A 280 3.88 -26.53 -12.95
CA ASN A 280 3.26 -25.25 -12.63
C ASN A 280 4.22 -24.47 -11.72
N PRO A 281 4.81 -23.35 -12.17
CA PRO A 281 5.73 -22.56 -11.35
C PRO A 281 5.03 -21.84 -10.19
N THR A 282 3.70 -21.88 -10.10
CA THR A 282 2.92 -21.21 -9.03
C THR A 282 3.42 -21.59 -7.64
N THR A 283 3.63 -22.88 -7.37
CA THR A 283 4.08 -23.34 -6.03
C THR A 283 5.46 -22.78 -5.69
N GLU A 284 6.39 -22.77 -6.65
CA GLU A 284 7.73 -22.21 -6.43
C GLU A 284 7.67 -20.70 -6.18
N LEU A 285 6.85 -19.97 -6.94
CA LEU A 285 6.65 -18.53 -6.77
C LEU A 285 6.00 -18.19 -5.42
N LEU A 286 5.04 -19.00 -4.95
CA LEU A 286 4.46 -18.85 -3.61
C LEU A 286 5.51 -19.10 -2.50
N GLU A 287 6.41 -20.07 -2.67
CA GLU A 287 7.51 -20.27 -1.72
C GLU A 287 8.57 -19.17 -1.76
N GLN A 288 8.82 -18.57 -2.93
CA GLN A 288 9.65 -17.36 -3.04
C GLN A 288 8.98 -16.17 -2.34
N LEU A 289 7.67 -15.98 -2.57
CA LEU A 289 6.88 -14.94 -1.92
C LEU A 289 6.87 -15.11 -0.40
N ARG A 290 6.65 -16.34 0.11
CA ARG A 290 6.67 -16.61 1.55
C ARG A 290 8.02 -16.29 2.18
N ARG A 291 9.13 -16.55 1.47
CA ARG A 291 10.49 -16.19 1.92
C ARG A 291 10.71 -14.67 1.92
N ALA A 292 10.19 -13.95 0.94
CA ALA A 292 10.31 -12.50 0.84
C ALA A 292 9.42 -11.78 1.87
N ASN A 293 8.16 -12.22 2.00
CA ASN A 293 7.19 -11.68 2.94
C ASN A 293 6.11 -12.72 3.29
N ALA A 294 6.29 -13.44 4.40
CA ALA A 294 5.32 -14.42 4.89
C ALA A 294 3.97 -13.81 5.31
N SER A 295 3.94 -12.51 5.65
CA SER A 295 2.73 -11.78 6.02
C SER A 295 1.99 -11.17 4.83
N HIS A 296 2.44 -11.41 3.59
CA HIS A 296 1.80 -10.90 2.40
C HIS A 296 0.34 -11.41 2.30
N PRO A 297 -0.66 -10.57 1.95
CA PRO A 297 -2.07 -10.94 1.93
C PRO A 297 -2.36 -12.22 1.14
N LEU A 298 -1.78 -12.36 -0.05
CA LEU A 298 -1.93 -13.57 -0.87
C LEU A 298 -1.46 -14.86 -0.17
N VAL A 299 -0.38 -14.80 0.63
CA VAL A 299 0.13 -15.97 1.35
C VAL A 299 -0.83 -16.35 2.47
N GLN A 300 -1.24 -15.36 3.27
CA GLN A 300 -2.17 -15.55 4.39
C GLN A 300 -3.52 -16.09 3.91
N GLU A 301 -4.05 -15.53 2.83
CA GLU A 301 -5.32 -15.97 2.23
C GLU A 301 -5.20 -17.40 1.69
N TYR A 302 -4.12 -17.70 0.96
CA TYR A 302 -3.89 -19.03 0.41
C TYR A 302 -3.81 -20.10 1.52
N GLU A 303 -3.04 -19.85 2.58
CA GLU A 303 -2.92 -20.76 3.74
C GLU A 303 -4.25 -20.93 4.48
N SER A 304 -5.02 -19.86 4.63
CA SER A 304 -6.35 -19.90 5.24
C SER A 304 -7.32 -20.76 4.41
N LEU A 305 -7.32 -20.59 3.08
CA LEU A 305 -8.15 -21.35 2.16
C LEU A 305 -7.75 -22.83 2.13
N ASP A 306 -6.45 -23.14 2.13
CA ASP A 306 -5.92 -24.51 2.17
C ASP A 306 -6.38 -25.25 3.43
N ARG A 307 -6.22 -24.63 4.61
CA ARG A 307 -6.73 -25.17 5.88
C ARG A 307 -8.24 -25.37 5.84
N THR A 308 -8.99 -24.38 5.35
CA THR A 308 -10.45 -24.45 5.26
C THR A 308 -10.89 -25.60 4.34
N PHE A 309 -10.17 -25.82 3.24
CA PHE A 309 -10.42 -26.94 2.33
C PHE A 309 -10.24 -28.28 3.04
N ASP A 310 -9.13 -28.48 3.76
CA ASP A 310 -8.85 -29.71 4.51
C ASP A 310 -9.92 -29.99 5.59
N GLU A 311 -10.32 -28.96 6.33
CA GLU A 311 -11.38 -29.04 7.34
C GLU A 311 -12.73 -29.48 6.74
N VAL A 312 -13.06 -28.96 5.55
CA VAL A 312 -14.29 -29.32 4.83
C VAL A 312 -14.16 -30.73 4.24
N ALA A 313 -13.05 -31.06 3.59
CA ALA A 313 -12.80 -32.35 2.97
C ALA A 313 -12.84 -33.50 4.00
N ALA A 314 -12.35 -33.26 5.22
CA ALA A 314 -12.43 -34.21 6.33
C ALA A 314 -13.88 -34.64 6.65
N LYS A 315 -14.88 -33.78 6.44
CA LYS A 315 -16.30 -34.09 6.65
C LYS A 315 -16.86 -35.07 5.62
N PHE A 316 -16.17 -35.26 4.49
CA PHE A 316 -16.59 -36.13 3.39
C PHE A 316 -15.78 -37.43 3.29
N LYS A 317 -14.88 -37.70 4.26
CA LYS A 317 -14.21 -39.00 4.33
C LYS A 317 -15.25 -40.06 4.68
N LEU A 318 -15.59 -40.91 3.69
CA LEU A 318 -16.42 -42.10 3.89
C LEU A 318 -15.76 -42.93 4.99
N GLY A 319 -16.50 -43.19 6.08
CA GLY A 319 -16.09 -44.16 7.09
C GLY A 319 -15.75 -45.47 6.38
N SER A 320 -14.57 -46.01 6.65
CA SER A 320 -14.16 -47.33 6.18
C SER A 320 -15.31 -48.29 6.44
N VAL A 321 -15.93 -48.79 5.37
CA VAL A 321 -16.86 -49.92 5.47
C VAL A 321 -16.03 -51.07 6.01
N GLU A 322 -16.19 -51.37 7.30
CA GLU A 322 -15.62 -52.56 7.92
C GLU A 322 -16.14 -53.77 7.11
N ALA A 323 -15.22 -54.46 6.46
CA ALA A 323 -15.45 -55.68 5.69
C ALA A 323 -15.37 -56.90 6.59
#